data_AF-A0A511QKD8-F1
#
_entry.id   AF-A0A511QKD8-F1
#
_cell.length_a   1.000
_cell.length_b   1.000
_cell.length_c   1.000
_cell.angle_alpha   90.00
_cell.angle_beta   90.00
_cell.angle_gamma   90.00
#
_symmetry.space_group_name_H-M   'P 1'
#
loop_
_entity.id
_entity.type
_entity.pdbx_description
1 polymer ?
#
loop_
_entity_poly.entity_id
_entity_poly.type
_entity_poly.pdbx_seq_one_letter_code
_entity_poly.pdbx_strand_id
1 'polypeptide(L)'
;MKEFKILTFTFMIIFLGWWLVLSPVSFPINDESKYIYSSDGKWKLVISPIKITTPISLVQRIFNKKYIVLFDKNGKYVGQNSPFCTMVIREYEEFYVGFPSEHDKYLYFQPEECDYTIPINKKEWWSKIIEFIFY
;
A
#
# COMPACT_ATOMS: atom_id res chain seq x y z
N MET A 1 -33.71 -18.48 8.86
CA MET A 1 -33.72 -16.99 9.00
C MET A 1 -32.63 -16.46 9.92
N LYS A 2 -32.44 -16.98 11.15
CA LYS A 2 -31.42 -16.47 12.09
C LYS A 2 -29.98 -16.65 11.58
N GLU A 3 -29.68 -17.82 11.02
CA GLU A 3 -28.35 -18.13 10.45
C GLU A 3 -28.01 -17.24 9.25
N PHE A 4 -28.98 -17.00 8.36
CA PHE A 4 -28.81 -16.06 7.24
C PHE A 4 -28.52 -14.64 7.72
N LYS A 5 -29.20 -14.16 8.78
CA LYS A 5 -28.91 -12.84 9.38
C LYS A 5 -27.49 -12.76 9.95
N ILE A 6 -27.01 -13.82 10.61
CA ILE A 6 -25.65 -13.88 11.16
C ILE A 6 -24.61 -13.85 10.02
N LEU A 7 -24.81 -14.65 8.97
CA LEU A 7 -23.91 -14.67 7.82
C LEU A 7 -23.82 -13.30 7.14
N THR A 8 -24.97 -12.67 6.88
CA THR A 8 -25.02 -11.32 6.28
C THR A 8 -24.34 -10.28 7.17
N PHE A 9 -24.55 -10.34 8.48
CA PHE A 9 -23.91 -9.42 9.41
C PHE A 9 -22.38 -9.59 9.45
N THR A 10 -21.89 -10.83 9.49
CA THR A 10 -20.45 -11.12 9.44
C THR A 10 -19.84 -10.61 8.13
N PHE A 11 -20.49 -10.89 6.99
CA PHE A 11 -20.03 -10.38 5.71
C PHE A 11 -19.99 -8.85 5.67
N MET A 12 -21.01 -8.19 6.22
CA MET A 12 -21.07 -6.73 6.31
C MET A 12 -19.92 -6.17 7.16
N ILE A 13 -19.56 -6.80 8.28
CA ILE A 13 -18.40 -6.37 9.09
C ILE A 13 -17.09 -6.51 8.31
N ILE A 14 -16.88 -7.65 7.64
CA ILE A 14 -15.66 -7.87 6.84
C ILE A 14 -15.58 -6.84 5.71
N PHE A 15 -16.70 -6.62 5.01
CA PHE A 15 -16.79 -5.64 3.96
C PHE A 15 -16.52 -4.22 4.48
N LEU A 16 -17.09 -3.83 5.61
CA LEU A 16 -16.85 -2.53 6.23
C LEU A 16 -15.39 -2.37 6.66
N GLY A 17 -14.79 -3.41 7.23
CA GLY A 17 -13.37 -3.40 7.61
C GLY A 17 -12.46 -3.22 6.39
N TRP A 18 -12.70 -3.99 5.32
CA TRP A 18 -11.98 -3.83 4.06
C TRP A 18 -12.22 -2.44 3.45
N TRP A 19 -13.47 -1.98 3.40
CA TRP A 19 -13.85 -0.69 2.81
C TRP A 19 -13.18 0.46 3.56
N LEU A 20 -13.17 0.45 4.89
CA LEU A 20 -12.59 1.51 5.69
C LEU A 20 -11.06 1.56 5.59
N VAL A 21 -10.40 0.41 5.66
CA VAL A 21 -8.93 0.33 5.84
C VAL A 21 -8.19 0.09 4.53
N LEU A 22 -8.65 -0.87 3.74
CA LEU A 22 -7.88 -1.38 2.59
C LEU A 22 -8.26 -0.68 1.30
N SER A 23 -9.54 -0.38 1.09
CA SER A 23 -10.00 0.22 -0.18
C SER A 23 -9.23 1.47 -0.62
N PRO A 24 -8.80 2.41 0.27
CA PRO A 24 -8.08 3.61 -0.16
C PRO A 24 -6.70 3.33 -0.79
N VAL A 25 -6.14 2.15 -0.55
CA VAL A 25 -4.78 1.75 -0.95
C VAL A 25 -4.73 0.48 -1.80
N SER A 26 -5.89 -0.06 -2.21
CA SER A 26 -5.94 -1.37 -2.90
C SER A 26 -5.97 -1.29 -4.42
N PHE A 27 -6.45 -0.17 -4.97
CA PHE A 27 -6.71 -0.07 -6.41
C PHE A 27 -5.43 0.13 -7.23
N PRO A 28 -5.49 -0.20 -8.54
CA PRO A 28 -4.36 0.00 -9.44
C PRO A 28 -3.81 1.42 -9.44
N ILE A 29 -2.51 1.46 -9.71
CA ILE A 29 -1.69 2.67 -9.79
C ILE A 29 -2.26 3.59 -10.87
N ASN A 30 -2.33 4.90 -10.57
CA ASN A 30 -2.78 5.91 -11.54
C ASN A 30 -1.60 6.69 -12.13
N ASP A 31 -1.90 7.52 -13.13
CA ASP A 31 -0.93 8.39 -13.83
C ASP A 31 -0.25 9.43 -12.92
N GLU A 32 -0.83 9.70 -11.75
CA GLU A 32 -0.29 10.61 -10.73
C GLU A 32 0.81 9.97 -9.86
N SER A 33 1.10 8.68 -10.09
CA SER A 33 2.05 7.94 -9.26
C SER A 33 3.49 8.17 -9.70
N LYS A 34 4.38 8.34 -8.71
CA LYS A 34 5.82 8.47 -8.93
C LYS A 34 6.49 7.10 -8.90
N TYR A 35 7.40 6.87 -9.83
CA TYR A 35 8.14 5.61 -9.96
C TYR A 35 9.61 5.80 -9.57
N ILE A 36 10.14 4.84 -8.82
CA ILE A 36 11.55 4.79 -8.44
C ILE A 36 12.04 3.37 -8.70
N TYR A 37 13.17 3.24 -9.37
CA TYR A 37 13.75 1.96 -9.75
C TYR A 37 15.02 1.72 -8.96
N SER A 38 15.26 0.48 -8.54
CA SER A 38 16.54 0.10 -7.98
C SER A 38 17.63 0.19 -9.05
N SER A 39 18.87 0.49 -8.63
CA SER A 39 20.02 0.59 -9.55
C SER A 39 20.31 -0.71 -10.30
N ASP A 40 19.96 -1.86 -9.73
CA ASP A 40 20.09 -3.19 -10.34
C ASP A 40 18.89 -3.58 -11.21
N GLY A 41 17.87 -2.73 -11.32
CA GLY A 41 16.65 -2.96 -12.09
C GLY A 41 15.75 -4.09 -11.56
N LYS A 42 16.04 -4.66 -10.39
CA LYS A 42 15.24 -5.76 -9.82
C LYS A 42 13.93 -5.31 -9.20
N TRP A 43 13.83 -4.04 -8.83
CA TRP A 43 12.72 -3.50 -8.06
C TRP A 43 12.17 -2.22 -8.65
N LYS A 44 10.85 -2.08 -8.55
CA LYS A 44 10.11 -0.86 -8.86
C LYS A 44 9.29 -0.46 -7.64
N LEU A 45 9.63 0.66 -7.04
CA LEU A 45 8.82 1.31 -6.00
C LEU A 45 7.87 2.30 -6.67
N VAL A 46 6.61 2.26 -6.24
CA VAL A 46 5.55 3.13 -6.71
C VAL A 46 5.01 3.91 -5.54
N ILE A 47 5.06 5.23 -5.64
CA ILE A 47 4.47 6.15 -4.68
C ILE A 47 3.16 6.65 -5.29
N SER A 48 2.04 6.23 -4.72
CA SER A 48 0.71 6.48 -5.27
C SER A 48 -0.12 7.31 -4.29
N PRO A 49 -0.92 8.27 -4.77
CA PRO A 49 -1.80 9.03 -3.90
C PRO A 49 -3.01 8.19 -3.47
N ILE A 50 -3.51 8.46 -2.26
CA ILE A 50 -4.65 7.75 -1.69
C ILE A 50 -5.90 7.88 -2.59
N LYS A 51 -6.64 6.79 -2.75
CA LYS A 51 -7.90 6.75 -3.53
C LYS A 51 -9.06 7.21 -2.66
N ILE A 52 -9.95 8.01 -3.25
CA ILE A 52 -11.13 8.57 -2.57
C ILE A 52 -12.27 7.53 -2.56
N THR A 53 -12.20 6.57 -1.66
CA THR A 53 -13.17 5.45 -1.55
C THR A 53 -14.02 5.55 -0.29
N THR A 54 -13.58 6.38 0.68
CA THR A 54 -14.24 6.68 1.95
C THR A 54 -14.14 8.18 2.27
N PRO A 55 -15.00 8.73 3.15
CA PRO A 55 -14.87 10.12 3.60
C PRO A 55 -13.51 10.43 4.25
N ILE A 56 -12.93 9.48 4.97
CA ILE A 56 -11.60 9.64 5.58
C ILE A 56 -10.54 9.72 4.48
N SER A 57 -10.63 8.88 3.45
CA SER A 57 -9.69 8.90 2.33
C SER A 57 -9.77 10.18 1.49
N LEU A 58 -10.93 10.85 1.45
CA LEU A 58 -11.07 12.19 0.88
C LEU A 58 -10.20 13.20 1.65
N VAL A 59 -10.29 13.19 2.98
CA VAL A 59 -9.47 14.05 3.83
C VAL A 59 -7.99 13.73 3.62
N GLN A 60 -7.60 12.45 3.66
CA GLN A 60 -6.23 12.01 3.36
C GLN A 60 -5.75 12.52 2.00
N ARG A 61 -6.59 12.47 0.97
CA ARG A 61 -6.27 12.96 -0.37
C ARG A 61 -6.11 14.47 -0.42
N ILE A 62 -6.94 15.24 0.27
CA ILE A 62 -6.81 16.71 0.40
C ILE A 62 -5.47 17.07 1.05
N PHE A 63 -5.04 16.29 2.04
CA PHE A 63 -3.72 16.44 2.68
C PHE A 63 -2.58 15.80 1.88
N ASN A 64 -2.78 15.42 0.62
CA ASN A 64 -1.77 14.80 -0.25
C ASN A 64 -1.09 13.55 0.36
N LYS A 65 -1.84 12.80 1.17
CA LYS A 65 -1.34 11.52 1.70
C LYS A 65 -1.17 10.51 0.58
N LYS A 66 -0.12 9.70 0.70
CA LYS A 66 0.33 8.71 -0.28
C LYS A 66 0.60 7.37 0.42
N TYR A 67 0.57 6.31 -0.38
CA TYR A 67 1.00 4.97 -0.02
C TYR A 67 2.08 4.52 -1.01
N ILE A 68 2.87 3.54 -0.61
CA ILE A 68 3.98 3.02 -1.39
C ILE A 68 3.82 1.53 -1.65
N VAL A 69 4.08 1.12 -2.87
CA VAL A 69 3.93 -0.25 -3.35
C VAL A 69 5.20 -0.71 -4.02
N LEU A 70 5.67 -1.90 -3.67
CA LEU A 70 6.84 -2.54 -4.24
C LEU A 70 6.44 -3.59 -5.27
N PHE A 71 7.08 -3.55 -6.42
CA PHE A 71 7.00 -4.55 -7.47
C PHE A 71 8.37 -5.12 -7.79
N ASP A 72 8.40 -6.36 -8.25
CA ASP A 72 9.60 -6.94 -8.84
C ASP A 72 9.82 -6.49 -10.29
N LYS A 73 10.94 -6.89 -10.88
CA LYS A 73 11.30 -6.61 -12.28
C LYS A 73 10.28 -7.05 -13.32
N ASN A 74 9.43 -8.03 -13.00
CA ASN A 74 8.40 -8.56 -13.89
C ASN A 74 7.06 -7.81 -13.71
N GLY A 75 7.02 -6.79 -12.85
CA GLY A 75 5.80 -6.09 -12.50
C GLY A 75 4.90 -6.87 -11.54
N LYS A 76 5.39 -7.92 -10.88
CA LYS A 76 4.62 -8.66 -9.88
C LYS A 76 4.55 -7.87 -8.57
N TYR A 77 3.36 -7.79 -7.99
CA TYR A 77 3.15 -7.19 -6.68
C TYR A 77 3.90 -7.93 -5.57
N VAL A 78 4.75 -7.20 -4.84
CA VAL A 78 5.56 -7.73 -3.73
C VAL A 78 4.94 -7.34 -2.39
N GLY A 79 4.41 -6.13 -2.26
CA GLY A 79 3.83 -5.66 -1.02
C GLY A 79 3.69 -4.14 -0.99
N GLN A 80 3.10 -3.62 0.08
CA GLN A 80 2.94 -2.20 0.31
C GLN A 80 3.10 -1.85 1.79
N ASN A 81 3.33 -0.57 2.06
CA ASN A 81 3.36 -0.08 3.44
C ASN A 81 2.02 -0.33 4.17
N SER A 82 2.06 -0.21 5.49
CA SER A 82 0.87 -0.36 6.32
C SER A 82 -0.26 0.60 5.88
N PRO A 83 -1.50 0.12 5.68
CA PRO A 83 -2.64 0.98 5.35
C PRO A 83 -3.00 1.95 6.49
N PHE A 84 -2.46 1.71 7.69
CA PHE A 84 -2.75 2.49 8.89
C PHE A 84 -1.82 3.71 9.08
N CYS A 85 -0.67 3.75 8.41
CA CYS A 85 0.13 4.98 8.33
C CYS A 85 0.31 5.35 6.86
N THR A 86 -0.40 6.41 6.44
CA THR A 86 -0.22 7.08 5.16
C THR A 86 0.36 8.45 5.42
N MET A 87 1.23 8.94 4.54
CA MET A 87 2.04 10.13 4.81
C MET A 87 2.02 11.12 3.66
N VAL A 88 2.36 12.37 3.95
CA VAL A 88 2.62 13.35 2.88
C VAL A 88 4.01 13.03 2.34
N ILE A 89 4.10 12.89 1.01
CA ILE A 89 5.40 12.79 0.33
C ILE A 89 5.42 13.93 -0.67
N ARG A 90 6.11 15.00 -0.34
CA ARG A 90 6.24 16.16 -1.25
C ARG A 90 7.24 15.82 -2.35
N GLU A 91 7.08 16.44 -3.52
CA GLU A 91 7.96 16.19 -4.66
C GLU A 91 9.43 16.55 -4.40
N TYR A 92 9.66 17.50 -3.48
CA TYR A 92 10.96 18.03 -3.12
C TYR A 92 11.50 17.54 -1.76
N GLU A 93 10.77 16.67 -1.06
CA GLU A 93 11.26 16.08 0.18
C GLU A 93 12.35 15.06 -0.14
N GLU A 94 13.47 15.16 0.59
CA GLU A 94 14.51 14.14 0.58
C GLU A 94 14.02 12.95 1.40
N PHE A 95 13.91 11.78 0.76
CA PHE A 95 13.60 10.53 1.43
C PHE A 95 14.63 9.48 1.03
N TYR A 96 14.94 8.59 1.96
CA TYR A 96 15.88 7.49 1.71
C TYR A 96 15.11 6.23 1.35
N VAL A 97 15.52 5.61 0.23
CA VAL A 97 15.01 4.31 -0.21
C VAL A 97 16.13 3.30 -0.18
N GLY A 98 16.04 2.34 0.74
CA GLY A 98 16.88 1.15 0.77
C GLY A 98 16.17 0.02 0.03
N PHE A 99 16.59 -0.29 -1.20
CA PHE A 99 16.01 -1.40 -1.96
C PHE A 99 16.45 -2.77 -1.43
N PRO A 100 15.59 -3.79 -1.52
CA PRO A 100 15.96 -5.14 -1.09
C PRO A 100 17.13 -5.71 -1.90
N SER A 101 17.92 -6.57 -1.27
CA SER A 101 19.11 -7.19 -1.85
C SER A 101 19.22 -8.68 -1.50
N GLU A 102 20.35 -9.29 -1.83
CA GLU A 102 20.63 -10.67 -1.44
C GLU A 102 20.77 -10.84 0.07
N HIS A 103 21.29 -9.82 0.75
CA HIS A 103 21.47 -9.81 2.21
C HIS A 103 20.31 -9.16 2.95
N ASP A 104 19.56 -8.29 2.28
CA ASP A 104 18.46 -7.55 2.87
C ASP A 104 17.11 -7.90 2.24
N LYS A 105 16.17 -8.41 3.03
CA LYS A 105 14.87 -8.88 2.56
C LYS A 105 13.74 -7.87 2.77
N TYR A 106 14.10 -6.61 2.96
CA TYR A 106 13.16 -5.52 3.14
C TYR A 106 13.46 -4.39 2.18
N LEU A 107 12.40 -3.72 1.74
CA LEU A 107 12.51 -2.34 1.30
C LEU A 107 12.43 -1.46 2.55
N TYR A 108 13.36 -0.54 2.70
CA TYR A 108 13.28 0.54 3.67
C TYR A 108 12.88 1.82 2.96
N PHE A 109 11.87 2.48 3.50
CA PHE A 109 11.49 3.80 3.05
C PHE A 109 11.41 4.70 4.27
N GLN A 110 12.32 5.68 4.34
CA GLN A 110 12.44 6.59 5.47
C GLN A 110 12.04 8.02 5.05
N PRO A 111 10.79 8.41 5.34
CA PRO A 111 10.29 9.78 5.23
C PRO A 111 10.36 10.51 6.59
N GLU A 112 9.84 11.74 6.65
CA GLU A 112 9.79 12.52 7.89
C GLU A 112 8.79 12.00 8.94
N GLU A 113 7.65 11.42 8.52
CA GLU A 113 6.54 11.11 9.44
C GLU A 113 6.53 9.66 10.00
N CYS A 114 6.88 8.65 9.19
CA CYS A 114 6.75 7.22 9.52
C CYS A 114 7.79 6.40 8.77
N ASP A 115 8.67 5.68 9.47
CA ASP A 115 9.55 4.68 8.83
C ASP A 115 8.72 3.49 8.33
N TYR A 116 8.94 3.09 7.08
CA TYR A 116 8.26 1.94 6.48
C TYR A 116 9.24 0.86 6.08
N THR A 117 8.83 -0.37 6.34
CA THR A 117 9.46 -1.55 5.76
C THR A 117 8.46 -2.35 4.95
N ILE A 118 8.89 -2.89 3.81
CA ILE A 118 8.11 -3.86 3.02
C ILE A 118 8.91 -5.15 2.91
N PRO A 119 8.49 -6.25 3.58
CA PRO A 119 9.17 -7.54 3.47
C PRO A 119 8.93 -8.20 2.11
N ILE A 120 9.99 -8.68 1.45
CA ILE A 120 9.86 -9.37 0.14
C ILE A 120 9.56 -10.87 0.28
N ASN A 121 9.99 -11.50 1.38
CA ASN A 121 9.84 -12.95 1.58
C ASN A 121 8.55 -13.32 2.33
N LYS A 122 8.10 -12.46 3.25
CA LYS A 122 6.93 -12.70 4.10
C LYS A 122 5.99 -11.51 4.03
N LYS A 123 5.10 -11.53 3.04
CA LYS A 123 4.07 -10.50 2.86
C LYS A 123 3.26 -10.28 4.13
N GLU A 124 3.02 -9.01 4.43
CA GLU A 124 2.07 -8.60 5.47
C GLU A 124 0.65 -9.01 5.09
N TRP A 125 -0.21 -9.19 6.09
CA TRP A 125 -1.56 -9.74 5.87
C TRP A 125 -2.40 -8.85 4.95
N TRP A 126 -2.30 -7.52 5.05
CA TRP A 126 -3.00 -6.61 4.14
C TRP A 126 -2.49 -6.76 2.72
N SER A 127 -1.19 -6.91 2.55
CA SER A 127 -0.57 -7.10 1.24
C SER A 127 -1.03 -8.40 0.57
N LYS A 128 -1.23 -9.48 1.34
CA LYS A 128 -1.79 -10.74 0.83
C LYS A 128 -3.25 -10.56 0.36
N ILE A 129 -4.06 -9.84 1.13
CA ILE A 129 -5.46 -9.58 0.77
C ILE A 129 -5.54 -8.71 -0.49
N ILE A 130 -4.74 -7.64 -0.56
CA ILE A 130 -4.72 -6.73 -1.71
C ILE A 130 -4.25 -7.45 -2.96
N GLU A 131 -3.19 -8.26 -2.86
CA GLU A 131 -2.75 -9.12 -3.96
C GLU A 131 -3.91 -10.00 -4.43
N PHE A 132 -4.48 -10.81 -3.54
CA PHE A 132 -5.57 -11.73 -3.90
C PHE A 132 -6.77 -11.06 -4.61
N ILE A 133 -7.09 -9.80 -4.28
CA ILE A 133 -8.23 -9.10 -4.87
C ILE A 133 -7.86 -8.32 -6.14
N PHE A 134 -6.64 -7.76 -6.24
CA PHE A 134 -6.30 -6.76 -7.26
C PHE A 134 -5.03 -7.04 -8.10
N TYR A 135 -4.17 -7.98 -7.71
CA TYR A 135 -2.90 -8.28 -8.41
C TYR A 135 -2.67 -9.77 -8.62
#